data_AF-A0AAE4RIE8-F1
#
_entry.id   AF-A0AAE4RIE8-F1
#
_cell.length_a   1.000
_cell.length_b   1.000
_cell.length_c   1.000
_cell.angle_alpha   90.00
_cell.angle_beta   90.00
_cell.angle_gamma   90.00
#
_symmetry.space_group_name_H-M   'P 1'
#
loop_
_entity.id
_entity.type
_entity.pdbx_description
1 polymer ?
#
loop_
_entity_poly.entity_id
_entity_poly.type
_entity_poly.pdbx_seq_one_letter_code
_entity_poly.pdbx_strand_id
1 'polypeptide(L)'
;MKLHRLILTNYRGIAHREIEFPDHGVVVVCGANEIGKSSMIEALDLLLESRDRSTKKEVKQVKPTHSDVGSEVSAEISCGPYRFIYRKRFHKKCETELTIITPCREQLTGDEAHERVRAMLAETVDSDLWHAQRVLQSASTAAVDLSGCDALSRALDVAAGDSGGLCGTEPLLIERIDTEYARYFTPTGRPTGPWAAAITRLADAEAAVAECAAAVAEVDDRVARHAVLTEQVAGFSQRRIAAGPRVAAAREAADRIAELTAQQREAQLVAAAAAATSAAATAAHTGRLQLLAEIDARAGAVAETEAQADQAASAHASARAEAEACDATLQRATQVLADLQCRGGGGGGGGGGGGGGGGGGGGG
;
A
#
# COMPACT_ATOMS: atom_id res chain seq x y z
N MET A 1 -32.94 49.91 36.41
CA MET A 1 -33.45 49.64 35.05
C MET A 1 -33.42 48.14 34.78
N LYS A 2 -34.41 47.59 34.08
CA LYS A 2 -34.46 46.19 33.62
C LYS A 2 -34.69 46.16 32.11
N LEU A 3 -33.89 45.39 31.40
CA LEU A 3 -34.04 45.15 29.97
C LEU A 3 -34.78 43.82 29.79
N HIS A 4 -35.92 43.84 29.10
CA HIS A 4 -36.74 42.64 28.84
C HIS A 4 -36.47 42.04 27.48
N ARG A 5 -36.34 42.89 26.47
CA ARG A 5 -36.17 42.45 25.08
C ARG A 5 -35.34 43.45 24.30
N LEU A 6 -34.45 42.96 23.44
CA LEU A 6 -33.66 43.77 22.52
C LEU A 6 -33.76 43.18 21.12
N ILE A 7 -34.14 44.01 20.15
CA ILE A 7 -34.32 43.64 18.75
C ILE A 7 -33.44 44.56 17.89
N LEU A 8 -32.62 43.95 17.04
CA LEU A 8 -31.76 44.62 16.08
C LEU A 8 -32.16 44.17 14.68
N THR A 9 -32.39 45.13 13.78
CA THR A 9 -32.71 44.85 12.38
C THR A 9 -31.83 45.72 11.48
N ASN A 10 -31.12 45.09 10.55
CA ASN A 10 -30.15 45.72 9.64
C ASN A 10 -29.10 46.57 10.37
N TYR A 11 -28.47 46.00 11.39
CA TYR A 11 -27.48 46.68 12.22
C TYR A 11 -26.08 46.10 11.96
N ARG A 12 -25.17 46.89 11.38
CA ARG A 12 -23.86 46.42 10.88
C ARG A 12 -24.00 45.17 9.97
N GLY A 13 -23.49 44.01 10.40
CA GLY A 13 -23.61 42.72 9.71
C GLY A 13 -24.82 41.87 10.15
N ILE A 14 -25.65 42.37 11.07
CA ILE A 14 -26.80 41.64 11.62
C ILE A 14 -28.06 42.00 10.80
N ALA A 15 -28.61 41.01 10.08
CA ALA A 15 -29.86 41.19 9.33
C ALA A 15 -31.07 41.35 10.26
N HIS A 16 -31.26 40.41 11.19
CA HIS A 16 -32.26 40.48 12.24
C HIS A 16 -31.81 39.65 13.44
N ARG A 17 -31.96 40.17 14.65
CA ARG A 17 -31.65 39.46 15.88
C ARG A 17 -32.52 39.94 17.01
N GLU A 18 -33.04 38.99 17.77
CA GLU A 18 -33.90 39.23 18.91
C GLU A 18 -33.38 38.44 20.12
N ILE A 19 -33.35 39.10 21.27
CA ILE A 19 -32.97 38.49 22.54
C ILE A 19 -34.01 38.90 23.59
N GLU A 20 -34.56 37.89 24.26
CA GLU A 20 -35.37 38.03 25.46
C GLU A 20 -34.50 37.77 26.69
N PHE A 21 -34.61 38.64 27.67
CA PHE A 21 -33.83 38.58 28.91
C PHE A 21 -34.74 38.11 30.05
N PRO A 22 -34.26 37.20 30.92
CA PRO A 22 -35.00 36.78 32.10
C PRO A 22 -35.16 37.91 33.10
N ASP A 23 -36.25 37.87 33.89
CA ASP A 23 -36.60 38.90 34.88
C ASP A 23 -35.57 39.07 36.02
N HIS A 24 -34.78 38.02 36.27
CA HIS A 24 -33.77 37.91 37.32
C HIS A 24 -32.59 37.03 36.88
N GLY A 25 -31.39 37.33 37.38
CA GLY A 25 -30.19 36.50 37.19
C GLY A 25 -29.09 37.16 36.35
N VAL A 26 -28.05 36.38 36.04
CA VAL A 26 -26.92 36.80 35.22
C VAL A 26 -27.03 36.16 33.84
N VAL A 27 -27.02 36.98 32.78
CA VAL A 27 -27.10 36.50 31.40
C VAL A 27 -25.71 36.54 30.77
N VAL A 28 -25.24 35.38 30.31
CA VAL A 28 -23.94 35.27 29.62
C VAL A 28 -24.19 35.10 28.12
N VAL A 29 -23.74 36.09 27.34
CA VAL A 29 -23.86 36.05 25.87
C VAL A 29 -22.60 35.43 25.26
N CYS A 30 -22.66 34.14 24.93
CA CYS A 30 -21.58 33.39 24.30
C CYS A 30 -21.72 33.34 22.77
N GLY A 31 -20.60 33.25 22.05
CA GLY A 31 -20.58 33.14 20.60
C GLY A 31 -19.18 33.33 20.02
N ALA A 32 -18.98 32.95 18.76
CA ALA A 32 -17.73 33.18 18.04
C ALA A 32 -17.36 34.68 18.02
N ASN A 33 -16.08 34.98 17.81
CA ASN A 33 -15.65 36.36 17.57
C ASN A 33 -16.36 36.90 16.31
N GLU A 34 -16.62 38.21 16.27
CA GLU A 34 -17.23 38.91 15.12
C GLU A 34 -18.70 38.59 14.83
N ILE A 35 -19.35 37.71 15.59
CA ILE A 35 -20.79 37.41 15.48
C ILE A 35 -21.71 38.55 16.00
N GLY A 36 -21.11 39.69 16.37
CA GLY A 36 -21.82 40.90 16.79
C GLY A 36 -22.13 41.01 18.28
N LYS A 37 -21.48 40.26 19.18
CA LYS A 37 -21.70 40.33 20.64
C LYS A 37 -21.57 41.75 21.21
N SER A 38 -20.42 42.40 20.96
CA SER A 38 -20.18 43.79 21.39
C SER A 38 -21.10 44.79 20.69
N SER A 39 -21.37 44.57 19.39
CA SER A 39 -22.30 45.38 18.60
C SER A 39 -23.71 45.44 19.19
N MET A 40 -24.18 44.39 19.89
CA MET A 40 -25.51 44.41 20.51
C MET A 40 -25.58 45.35 21.73
N ILE A 41 -24.52 45.33 22.54
CA ILE A 41 -24.43 46.19 23.73
C ILE A 41 -24.31 47.65 23.30
N GLU A 42 -23.45 47.93 22.33
CA GLU A 42 -23.30 49.26 21.73
C GLU A 42 -24.61 49.77 21.10
N ALA A 43 -25.43 48.87 20.53
CA ALA A 43 -26.72 49.25 19.97
C ALA A 43 -27.70 49.76 21.05
N LEU A 44 -27.69 49.15 22.24
CA LEU A 44 -28.50 49.61 23.36
C LEU A 44 -28.04 50.99 23.86
N ASP A 45 -26.74 51.24 23.91
CA ASP A 45 -26.21 52.55 24.31
C ASP A 45 -26.57 53.63 23.30
N LEU A 46 -26.42 53.32 22.02
CA LEU A 46 -26.80 54.23 20.95
C LEU A 46 -28.31 54.52 20.93
N LEU A 47 -29.14 53.54 21.28
CA LEU A 47 -30.57 53.74 21.43
C LEU A 47 -30.86 54.80 22.50
N LEU A 48 -30.25 54.69 23.69
CA LEU A 48 -30.52 55.55 24.85
C LEU A 48 -29.86 56.94 24.76
N GLU A 49 -28.62 57.01 24.27
CA GLU A 49 -27.80 58.23 24.35
C GLU A 49 -27.85 59.13 23.10
N SER A 50 -28.14 58.55 21.93
CA SER A 50 -28.05 59.26 20.66
C SER A 50 -29.42 59.56 20.04
N ARG A 51 -29.58 60.76 19.47
CA ARG A 51 -30.73 61.12 18.62
C ARG A 51 -30.71 60.31 17.32
N ASP A 52 -31.87 60.08 16.73
CA ASP A 52 -32.05 59.34 15.45
C ASP A 52 -31.36 60.02 14.26
N ARG A 53 -31.24 61.35 14.28
CA ARG A 53 -30.50 62.17 13.28
C ARG A 53 -29.05 62.49 13.69
N SER A 54 -28.54 61.84 14.73
CA SER A 54 -27.19 62.10 15.23
C SER A 54 -26.12 61.77 14.16
N THR A 55 -25.16 62.68 13.99
CA THR A 55 -24.03 62.53 13.06
C THR A 55 -22.75 62.06 13.75
N LYS A 56 -22.85 61.64 15.03
CA LYS A 56 -21.73 61.10 15.82
C LYS A 56 -21.05 59.93 15.10
N LYS A 57 -19.74 59.79 15.34
CA LYS A 57 -18.90 58.75 14.72
C LYS A 57 -19.46 57.34 14.97
N GLU A 58 -19.93 57.08 16.19
CA GLU A 58 -20.51 55.80 16.57
C GLU A 58 -21.79 55.48 15.80
N VAL A 59 -22.68 56.47 15.60
CA VAL A 59 -23.90 56.30 14.79
C VAL A 59 -23.56 56.05 13.33
N LYS A 60 -22.51 56.68 12.78
CA LYS A 60 -22.07 56.40 11.39
C LYS A 60 -21.53 54.97 11.22
N GLN A 61 -20.97 54.37 12.27
CA GLN A 61 -20.37 53.02 12.24
C GLN A 61 -21.40 51.88 12.30
N VAL A 62 -22.67 52.17 12.55
CA VAL A 62 -23.71 51.13 12.65
C VAL A 62 -24.44 50.84 11.34
N LYS A 63 -24.12 51.60 10.28
CA LYS A 63 -24.71 51.46 8.95
C LYS A 63 -24.62 50.01 8.44
N PRO A 64 -25.69 49.45 7.86
CA PRO A 64 -25.65 48.08 7.36
C PRO A 64 -24.68 47.94 6.19
N THR A 65 -23.91 46.85 6.16
CA THR A 65 -22.81 46.66 5.20
C THR A 65 -23.29 46.26 3.79
N HIS A 66 -24.43 45.56 3.68
CA HIS A 66 -24.89 44.94 2.42
C HIS A 66 -26.29 45.37 1.97
N SER A 67 -26.88 46.40 2.60
CA SER A 67 -28.25 46.83 2.30
C SER A 67 -28.42 48.33 2.51
N ASP A 68 -29.05 49.01 1.56
CA ASP A 68 -29.25 50.45 1.58
C ASP A 68 -30.55 50.85 2.33
N VAL A 69 -30.67 50.34 3.55
CA VAL A 69 -31.81 50.50 4.49
C VAL A 69 -31.33 51.11 5.82
N GLY A 70 -32.25 51.61 6.64
CA GLY A 70 -31.93 52.18 7.95
C GLY A 70 -31.65 51.08 8.99
N SER A 71 -30.76 51.37 9.95
CA SER A 71 -30.49 50.48 11.07
C SER A 71 -31.51 50.71 12.16
N GLU A 72 -32.18 49.65 12.59
CA GLU A 72 -33.27 49.72 13.55
C GLU A 72 -32.92 48.98 14.83
N VAL A 73 -33.12 49.68 15.95
CA VAL A 73 -32.92 49.16 17.29
C VAL A 73 -34.21 49.38 18.07
N SER A 74 -34.73 48.31 18.69
CA SER A 74 -35.89 48.36 19.56
C SER A 74 -35.55 47.68 20.88
N ALA A 75 -35.85 48.33 22.00
CA ALA A 75 -35.68 47.76 23.32
C ALA A 75 -36.94 47.92 24.16
N GLU A 76 -37.32 46.86 24.85
CA GLU A 76 -38.34 46.90 25.89
C GLU A 76 -37.65 47.01 27.25
N ILE A 77 -37.94 48.11 27.95
CA ILE A 77 -37.24 48.51 29.17
C ILE A 77 -38.27 48.80 30.26
N SER A 78 -37.98 48.34 31.47
CA SER A 78 -38.68 48.80 32.67
C SER A 78 -37.75 49.62 33.55
N CYS A 79 -38.21 50.79 33.96
CA CYS A 79 -37.46 51.64 34.86
C CYS A 79 -38.35 52.43 35.82
N GLY A 80 -38.08 52.31 37.12
CA GLY A 80 -38.96 52.85 38.16
C GLY A 80 -40.41 52.37 37.96
N PRO A 81 -41.40 53.28 37.90
CA PRO A 81 -42.80 52.93 37.64
C PRO A 81 -43.12 52.73 36.14
N TYR A 82 -42.15 52.94 35.25
CA TYR A 82 -42.37 52.94 33.81
C TYR A 82 -42.01 51.59 33.18
N ARG A 83 -42.84 51.13 32.24
CA ARG A 83 -42.50 50.07 31.28
C ARG A 83 -42.77 50.61 29.90
N PHE A 84 -41.80 50.57 29.00
CA PHE A 84 -41.94 51.16 27.67
C PHE A 84 -41.15 50.39 26.62
N ILE A 85 -41.62 50.48 25.38
CA ILE A 85 -40.94 50.02 24.18
C ILE A 85 -40.37 51.25 23.49
N TYR A 86 -39.05 51.25 23.28
CA TYR A 86 -38.35 52.33 22.64
C TYR A 86 -37.69 51.86 21.35
N ARG A 87 -38.11 52.45 20.23
CA ARG A 87 -37.69 52.08 18.89
C ARG A 87 -37.06 53.27 18.20
N LYS A 88 -35.91 53.03 17.57
CA LYS A 88 -35.19 54.05 16.81
C LYS A 88 -34.64 53.48 15.52
N ARG A 89 -34.92 54.15 14.42
CA ARG A 89 -34.33 53.91 13.11
C ARG A 89 -33.32 55.00 12.81
N PHE A 90 -32.09 54.61 12.54
CA PHE A 90 -30.99 55.47 12.16
C PHE A 90 -30.78 55.46 10.64
N HIS A 91 -30.08 56.49 10.14
CA HIS A 91 -29.70 56.68 8.74
C HIS A 91 -30.86 56.98 7.78
N LYS A 92 -31.54 55.96 7.28
CA LYS A 92 -32.59 56.11 6.28
C LYS A 92 -33.95 56.09 6.94
N LYS A 93 -34.78 57.09 6.62
CA LYS A 93 -36.09 57.32 7.25
C LYS A 93 -35.95 57.33 8.77
N CYS A 94 -35.14 58.27 9.27
CA CYS A 94 -34.93 58.47 10.71
C CYS A 94 -36.27 58.62 11.42
N GLU A 95 -36.48 57.76 12.41
CA GLU A 95 -37.74 57.63 13.11
C GLU A 95 -37.44 57.24 14.55
N THR A 96 -38.09 57.92 15.49
CA THR A 96 -38.04 57.58 16.91
C THR A 96 -39.47 57.37 17.37
N GLU A 97 -39.74 56.24 18.01
CA GLU A 97 -41.04 55.93 18.58
C GLU A 97 -40.85 55.46 20.03
N LEU A 98 -41.67 55.99 20.91
CA LEU A 98 -41.78 55.57 22.29
C LEU A 98 -43.22 55.13 22.53
N THR A 99 -43.39 53.91 23.03
CA THR A 99 -44.69 53.42 23.51
C THR A 99 -44.56 53.09 24.99
N ILE A 100 -45.19 53.90 25.83
CA ILE A 100 -45.26 53.66 27.27
C ILE A 100 -46.43 52.70 27.52
N ILE A 101 -46.18 51.63 28.27
CA ILE A 101 -47.15 50.59 28.64
C ILE A 101 -47.70 50.85 30.05
N THR A 102 -46.84 51.32 30.96
CA THR A 102 -47.15 51.60 32.38
C THR A 102 -46.43 52.91 32.75
N PRO A 103 -47.03 53.83 33.53
CA PRO A 103 -48.32 53.75 34.24
C PRO A 103 -49.57 54.01 33.39
N CYS A 104 -49.47 54.82 32.33
CA CYS A 104 -50.54 55.08 31.37
C CYS A 104 -50.04 54.78 29.96
N ARG A 105 -50.91 54.23 29.09
CA ARG A 105 -50.53 53.95 27.70
C ARG A 105 -50.45 55.25 26.91
N GLU A 106 -49.26 55.57 26.44
CA GLU A 106 -48.97 56.79 25.69
C GLU A 106 -47.99 56.46 24.56
N GLN A 107 -48.21 57.04 23.38
CA GLN A 107 -47.33 56.85 22.23
C GLN A 107 -46.84 58.22 21.77
N LEU A 108 -45.52 58.37 21.77
CA LEU A 108 -44.83 59.58 21.34
C LEU A 108 -43.91 59.26 20.17
N THR A 109 -43.71 60.21 19.28
CA THR A 109 -42.81 60.06 18.13
C THR A 109 -41.86 61.24 18.02
N GLY A 110 -40.73 61.05 17.32
CA GLY A 110 -39.75 62.09 17.05
C GLY A 110 -38.96 62.54 18.28
N ASP A 111 -38.62 63.82 18.34
CA ASP A 111 -37.75 64.39 19.39
C ASP A 111 -38.40 64.35 20.77
N GLU A 112 -39.72 64.55 20.86
CA GLU A 112 -40.49 64.47 22.11
C GLU A 112 -40.36 63.08 22.76
N ALA A 113 -40.37 62.02 21.95
CA ALA A 113 -40.16 60.65 22.42
C ALA A 113 -38.76 60.46 23.02
N HIS A 114 -37.72 61.03 22.41
CA HIS A 114 -36.35 60.90 22.93
C HIS A 114 -36.14 61.71 24.22
N GLU A 115 -36.66 62.93 24.28
CA GLU A 115 -36.57 63.76 25.48
C GLU A 115 -37.35 63.16 26.66
N ARG A 116 -38.52 62.56 26.38
CA ARG A 116 -39.31 61.86 27.41
C ARG A 116 -38.59 60.65 27.99
N VAL A 117 -37.91 59.83 27.18
CA VAL A 117 -37.09 58.70 27.67
C VAL A 117 -35.92 59.21 28.51
N ARG A 118 -35.21 60.26 28.08
CA ARG A 118 -34.10 60.82 28.87
C ARG A 118 -34.56 61.35 30.21
N ALA A 119 -35.74 62.00 30.27
CA ALA A 119 -36.32 62.46 31.52
C ALA A 119 -36.66 61.29 32.47
N MET A 120 -37.28 60.22 31.95
CA MET A 120 -37.57 59.02 32.75
C MET A 120 -36.30 58.37 33.30
N LEU A 121 -35.26 58.26 32.49
CA LEU A 121 -33.99 57.64 32.90
C LEU A 121 -33.26 58.52 33.92
N ALA A 122 -33.22 59.84 33.74
CA ALA A 122 -32.59 60.75 34.70
C ALA A 122 -33.30 60.75 36.07
N GLU A 123 -34.62 60.51 36.10
CA GLU A 123 -35.41 60.42 37.34
C GLU A 123 -35.18 59.09 38.08
N THR A 124 -35.00 57.98 37.34
CA THR A 124 -35.13 56.62 37.90
C THR A 124 -33.87 55.76 37.81
N VAL A 125 -32.84 56.19 37.07
CA VAL A 125 -31.58 55.47 36.87
C VAL A 125 -30.41 56.34 37.30
N ASP A 126 -29.63 55.80 38.21
CA ASP A 126 -28.27 56.26 38.43
C ASP A 126 -27.41 55.81 37.22
N SER A 127 -26.96 56.78 36.43
CA SER A 127 -26.25 56.51 35.17
C SER A 127 -24.91 55.83 35.45
N ASP A 128 -24.23 56.18 36.55
CA ASP A 128 -22.92 55.64 36.91
C ASP A 128 -23.05 54.17 37.34
N LEU A 129 -24.11 53.85 38.10
CA LEU A 129 -24.42 52.47 38.46
C LEU A 129 -24.80 51.62 37.25
N TRP A 130 -25.55 52.19 36.29
CA TRP A 130 -25.92 51.50 35.06
C TRP A 130 -24.69 51.14 34.21
N HIS A 131 -23.72 52.04 34.10
CA HIS A 131 -22.46 51.77 33.41
C HIS A 131 -21.62 50.73 34.19
N ALA A 132 -21.55 50.82 35.52
CA ALA A 132 -20.79 49.90 36.36
C ALA A 132 -21.30 48.44 36.33
N GLN A 133 -22.60 48.21 36.10
CA GLN A 133 -23.18 46.87 35.97
C GLN A 133 -22.75 46.12 34.70
N ARG A 134 -22.09 46.80 33.73
CA ARG A 134 -21.72 46.23 32.44
C ARG A 134 -20.22 46.09 32.33
N VAL A 135 -19.72 44.86 32.44
CA VAL A 135 -18.31 44.54 32.19
C VAL A 135 -18.13 44.27 30.70
N LEU A 136 -17.59 45.24 29.97
CA LEU A 136 -17.28 45.11 28.55
C LEU A 136 -15.83 44.65 28.36
N GLN A 137 -15.63 43.63 27.52
CA GLN A 137 -14.33 43.04 27.23
C GLN A 137 -13.29 44.05 26.65
N SER A 138 -13.74 45.21 26.17
CA SER A 138 -12.90 46.26 25.57
C SER A 138 -12.50 47.38 26.52
N ALA A 139 -13.10 47.49 27.70
CA ALA A 139 -12.59 48.35 28.76
C ALA A 139 -11.59 47.53 29.57
N SER A 140 -10.36 48.05 29.72
CA SER A 140 -9.31 47.45 30.55
C SER A 140 -9.91 46.89 31.84
N THR A 141 -9.48 45.70 32.26
CA THR A 141 -9.77 45.08 33.57
C THR A 141 -9.16 45.89 34.74
N ALA A 142 -9.26 47.21 34.68
CA ALA A 142 -9.13 48.06 35.85
C ALA A 142 -10.36 47.81 36.72
N ALA A 143 -10.15 47.82 38.04
CA ALA A 143 -11.23 47.77 39.01
C ALA A 143 -12.31 48.78 38.61
N VAL A 144 -13.56 48.32 38.50
CA VAL A 144 -14.71 49.21 38.32
C VAL A 144 -14.65 50.21 39.48
N ASP A 145 -14.44 51.49 39.17
CA ASP A 145 -14.37 52.52 40.19
C ASP A 145 -15.78 52.81 40.69
N LEU A 146 -16.17 52.07 41.74
CA LEU A 146 -17.49 52.14 42.37
C LEU A 146 -17.60 53.31 43.36
N SER A 147 -16.56 54.15 43.49
CA SER A 147 -16.48 55.21 44.49
C SER A 147 -17.51 56.35 44.32
N GLY A 148 -18.16 56.46 43.16
CA GLY A 148 -19.20 57.47 42.89
C GLY A 148 -20.65 57.01 43.10
N CYS A 149 -20.91 55.74 43.43
CA CYS A 149 -22.27 55.18 43.45
C CYS A 149 -22.94 55.26 44.84
N ASP A 150 -23.38 56.46 45.24
CA ASP A 150 -24.08 56.69 46.52
C ASP A 150 -25.34 55.82 46.72
N ALA A 151 -26.03 55.44 45.63
CA ALA A 151 -27.21 54.59 45.71
C ALA A 151 -26.88 53.11 45.92
N LEU A 152 -25.78 52.63 45.34
CA LEU A 152 -25.31 51.24 45.50
C LEU A 152 -24.70 51.03 46.89
N SER A 153 -23.87 51.96 47.35
CA SER A 153 -23.31 51.91 48.71
C SER A 153 -24.42 51.89 49.76
N ARG A 154 -25.43 52.77 49.63
CA ARG A 154 -26.61 52.76 50.52
C ARG A 154 -27.46 51.49 50.41
N ALA A 155 -27.63 50.92 49.22
CA ALA A 155 -28.39 49.68 49.05
C ALA A 155 -27.65 48.44 49.60
N LEU A 156 -26.32 48.41 49.47
CA LEU A 156 -25.46 47.41 50.10
C LEU A 156 -25.46 47.59 51.63
N ASP A 157 -25.42 48.82 52.13
CA ASP A 157 -25.55 49.12 53.57
C ASP A 157 -26.90 48.68 54.13
N VAL A 158 -28.00 48.88 53.39
CA VAL A 158 -29.34 48.45 53.80
C VAL A 158 -29.50 46.93 53.70
N ALA A 159 -28.96 46.28 52.66
CA ALA A 159 -29.00 44.82 52.53
C ALA A 159 -28.09 44.12 53.56
N ALA A 160 -27.02 44.79 54.01
CA ALA A 160 -26.20 44.39 55.14
C ALA A 160 -26.84 44.73 56.51
N GLY A 161 -27.89 45.56 56.52
CA GLY A 161 -28.48 46.19 57.70
C GLY A 161 -29.62 45.46 58.41
N ASP A 162 -30.07 44.27 57.95
CA ASP A 162 -31.10 43.48 58.67
C ASP A 162 -30.50 42.45 59.66
N SER A 163 -29.24 42.66 60.06
CA SER A 163 -28.65 42.07 61.25
C SER A 163 -28.29 43.23 62.18
N GLY A 164 -29.18 43.54 63.12
CA GLY A 164 -29.02 44.67 64.02
C GLY A 164 -27.66 44.66 64.72
N GLY A 165 -26.92 45.76 64.56
CA GLY A 165 -25.74 46.06 65.37
C GLY A 165 -24.61 46.76 64.63
N LEU A 166 -24.57 48.09 64.77
CA LEU A 166 -23.36 48.92 64.86
C LEU A 166 -22.46 49.02 63.60
N CYS A 167 -22.48 50.22 63.02
CA CYS A 167 -21.39 50.92 62.35
C CYS A 167 -20.01 50.20 62.41
N GLY A 168 -19.55 49.65 61.27
CA GLY A 168 -18.18 49.15 61.09
C GLY A 168 -17.97 47.87 60.26
N THR A 169 -18.85 47.49 59.32
CA THR A 169 -18.86 46.14 58.71
C THR A 169 -18.51 46.05 57.21
N GLU A 170 -17.69 46.95 56.68
CA GLU A 170 -16.96 46.70 55.42
C GLU A 170 -15.99 45.48 55.46
N PRO A 171 -15.37 45.07 56.59
CA PRO A 171 -14.47 43.90 56.59
C PRO A 171 -15.18 42.53 56.45
N LEU A 172 -16.48 42.40 56.78
CA LEU A 172 -17.11 41.08 56.93
C LEU A 172 -17.43 40.36 55.60
N LEU A 173 -17.75 41.08 54.52
CA LEU A 173 -18.04 40.46 53.22
C LEU A 173 -16.75 40.03 52.51
N ILE A 174 -15.74 40.88 52.54
CA ILE A 174 -14.41 40.61 51.97
C ILE A 174 -13.77 39.42 52.69
N GLU A 175 -13.87 39.34 54.02
CA GLU A 175 -13.42 38.17 54.78
C GLU A 175 -14.15 36.87 54.40
N ARG A 176 -15.46 36.92 54.12
CA ARG A 176 -16.22 35.75 53.65
C ARG A 176 -15.80 35.31 52.25
N ILE A 177 -15.55 36.27 51.36
CA ILE A 177 -15.05 36.00 50.01
C ILE A 177 -13.65 35.38 50.08
N ASP A 178 -12.75 35.93 50.90
CA ASP A 178 -11.41 35.41 51.09
C ASP A 178 -11.42 34.01 51.72
N THR A 179 -12.36 33.74 52.64
CA THR A 179 -12.53 32.42 53.26
C THR A 179 -12.98 31.37 52.23
N GLU A 180 -13.95 31.70 51.38
CA GLU A 180 -14.37 30.80 50.29
C GLU A 180 -13.30 30.67 49.20
N TYR A 181 -12.58 31.76 48.88
CA TYR A 181 -11.46 31.72 47.93
C TYR A 181 -10.32 30.83 48.43
N ALA A 182 -9.94 30.97 49.70
CA ALA A 182 -8.90 30.17 50.35
C ALA A 182 -9.23 28.67 50.37
N ARG A 183 -10.51 28.30 50.28
CA ARG A 183 -10.96 26.90 50.20
C ARG A 183 -10.52 26.25 48.89
N TYR A 184 -10.46 26.98 47.79
CA TYR A 184 -10.17 26.44 46.46
C TYR A 184 -8.81 26.89 45.90
N PHE A 185 -8.26 27.99 46.42
CA PHE A 185 -7.04 28.61 45.92
C PHE A 185 -6.12 29.07 47.05
N THR A 186 -4.82 29.08 46.81
CA THR A 186 -3.85 29.72 47.68
C THR A 186 -3.94 31.24 47.53
N PRO A 187 -3.39 32.05 48.46
CA PRO A 187 -3.30 33.50 48.30
C PRO A 187 -2.53 33.94 47.03
N THR A 188 -1.72 33.04 46.47
CA THR A 188 -1.00 33.22 45.20
C THR A 188 -1.77 32.71 43.97
N GLY A 189 -3.03 32.31 44.14
CA GLY A 189 -3.92 31.83 43.08
C GLY A 189 -3.68 30.40 42.60
N ARG A 190 -2.88 29.60 43.30
CA ARG A 190 -2.67 28.19 42.93
C ARG A 190 -3.85 27.34 43.41
N PRO A 191 -4.32 26.36 42.62
CA PRO A 191 -5.42 25.50 43.04
C PRO A 191 -5.03 24.67 44.27
N THR A 192 -5.91 24.61 45.27
CA THR A 192 -5.71 23.87 46.53
C THR A 192 -6.98 23.16 47.00
N GLY A 193 -6.80 22.17 47.87
CA GLY A 193 -7.89 21.44 48.51
C GLY A 193 -8.81 20.72 47.51
N PRO A 194 -10.15 20.90 47.59
CA PRO A 194 -11.12 20.21 46.75
C PRO A 194 -10.97 20.52 45.26
N TRP A 195 -10.50 21.72 44.89
CA TRP A 195 -10.30 22.08 43.48
C TRP A 195 -9.10 21.37 42.86
N ALA A 196 -7.98 21.33 43.58
CA ALA A 196 -6.82 20.53 43.16
C ALA A 196 -7.17 19.04 43.04
N ALA A 197 -7.91 18.49 44.01
CA ALA A 197 -8.39 17.11 43.96
C ALA A 197 -9.36 16.84 42.78
N ALA A 198 -10.17 17.82 42.38
CA ALA A 198 -11.02 17.71 41.19
C ALA A 198 -10.20 17.71 39.90
N ILE A 199 -9.17 18.55 39.80
CA ILE A 199 -8.24 18.59 38.65
C ILE A 199 -7.50 17.26 38.52
N THR A 200 -6.96 16.73 39.62
CA THR A 200 -6.27 15.43 39.59
C THR A 200 -7.23 14.31 39.19
N ARG A 201 -8.44 14.26 39.74
CA ARG A 201 -9.45 13.26 39.33
C ARG A 201 -9.84 13.37 37.87
N LEU A 202 -9.92 14.58 37.32
CA LEU A 202 -10.16 14.78 35.89
C LEU A 202 -9.01 14.23 35.06
N ALA A 203 -7.77 14.56 35.41
CA ALA A 203 -6.58 14.07 34.72
C ALA A 203 -6.48 12.53 34.78
N ASP A 204 -6.76 11.92 35.93
CA ASP A 204 -6.76 10.47 36.10
C ASP A 204 -7.87 9.82 35.26
N ALA A 205 -9.06 10.42 35.20
CA ALA A 205 -10.16 9.94 34.39
C ALA A 205 -9.88 10.08 32.88
N GLU A 206 -9.28 11.18 32.46
CA GLU A 206 -8.84 11.39 31.08
C GLU A 206 -7.76 10.39 30.67
N ALA A 207 -6.80 10.10 31.55
CA ALA A 207 -5.78 9.07 31.34
C ALA A 207 -6.41 7.68 31.21
N ALA A 208 -7.34 7.31 32.09
CA ALA A 208 -8.04 6.03 32.02
C ALA A 208 -8.86 5.88 30.73
N VAL A 209 -9.52 6.95 30.27
CA VAL A 209 -10.24 6.97 28.98
C VAL A 209 -9.26 6.78 27.82
N ALA A 210 -8.10 7.43 27.85
CA ALA A 210 -7.08 7.28 26.81
C ALA A 210 -6.54 5.84 26.75
N GLU A 211 -6.30 5.20 27.91
CA GLU A 211 -5.88 3.79 27.99
C GLU A 211 -6.95 2.85 27.42
N CYS A 212 -8.22 3.06 27.79
CA CYS A 212 -9.32 2.26 27.27
C CYS A 212 -9.49 2.44 25.77
N ALA A 213 -9.39 3.67 25.27
CA ALA A 213 -9.46 3.97 23.84
C ALA A 213 -8.32 3.30 23.06
N ALA A 214 -7.09 3.30 23.61
CA ALA A 214 -5.96 2.60 23.01
C ALA A 214 -6.18 1.09 22.97
N ALA A 215 -6.71 0.48 24.03
CA ALA A 215 -7.02 -0.94 24.08
C ALA A 215 -8.10 -1.34 23.06
N VAL A 216 -9.15 -0.52 22.90
CA VAL A 216 -10.20 -0.74 21.88
C VAL A 216 -9.62 -0.61 20.48
N ALA A 217 -8.83 0.42 20.21
CA ALA A 217 -8.19 0.61 18.91
C ALA A 217 -7.25 -0.56 18.55
N GLU A 218 -6.55 -1.14 19.53
CA GLU A 218 -5.74 -2.34 19.31
C GLU A 218 -6.60 -3.55 18.92
N VAL A 219 -7.75 -3.75 19.58
CA VAL A 219 -8.67 -4.83 19.24
C VAL A 219 -9.23 -4.64 17.83
N ASP A 220 -9.65 -3.42 17.49
CA ASP A 220 -10.18 -3.10 16.16
C ASP A 220 -9.13 -3.36 15.06
N ASP A 221 -7.88 -2.97 15.27
CA ASP A 221 -6.79 -3.27 14.34
C ASP A 221 -6.54 -4.78 14.20
N ARG A 222 -6.58 -5.53 15.32
CA ARG A 222 -6.45 -7.00 15.29
C ARG A 222 -7.61 -7.65 14.54
N VAL A 223 -8.85 -7.17 14.71
CA VAL A 223 -10.04 -7.65 13.99
C VAL A 223 -9.92 -7.35 12.50
N ALA A 224 -9.51 -6.14 12.12
CA ALA A 224 -9.29 -5.77 10.73
C ALA A 224 -8.21 -6.64 10.08
N ARG A 225 -7.07 -6.86 10.76
CA ARG A 225 -6.01 -7.77 10.29
C ARG A 225 -6.52 -9.21 10.18
N HIS A 226 -7.31 -9.68 11.13
CA HIS A 226 -7.87 -11.03 11.08
C HIS A 226 -8.80 -11.24 9.88
N ALA A 227 -9.64 -10.25 9.56
CA ALA A 227 -10.52 -10.30 8.39
C ALA A 227 -9.71 -10.43 7.08
N VAL A 228 -8.67 -9.58 6.91
CA VAL A 228 -7.77 -9.63 5.74
C VAL A 228 -7.05 -10.98 5.65
N LEU A 229 -6.49 -11.47 6.76
CA LEU A 229 -5.79 -12.76 6.78
C LEU A 229 -6.74 -13.93 6.48
N THR A 230 -7.99 -13.87 6.93
CA THR A 230 -8.99 -14.90 6.65
C THR A 230 -9.30 -14.97 5.16
N GLU A 231 -9.47 -13.82 4.49
CA GLU A 231 -9.66 -13.76 3.04
C GLU A 231 -8.43 -14.29 2.29
N GLN A 232 -7.21 -13.93 2.72
CA GLN A 232 -5.98 -14.43 2.13
C GLN A 232 -5.84 -15.94 2.27
N VAL A 233 -6.14 -16.51 3.45
CA VAL A 233 -6.11 -17.96 3.70
C VAL A 233 -7.14 -18.67 2.81
N ALA A 234 -8.35 -18.13 2.68
CA ALA A 234 -9.35 -18.66 1.78
C ALA A 234 -8.87 -18.65 0.32
N GLY A 235 -8.28 -17.54 -0.14
CA GLY A 235 -7.71 -17.40 -1.48
C GLY A 235 -6.55 -18.38 -1.74
N PHE A 236 -5.62 -18.54 -0.79
CA PHE A 236 -4.53 -19.51 -0.90
C PHE A 236 -5.03 -20.96 -0.89
N SER A 237 -6.04 -21.27 -0.07
CA SER A 237 -6.67 -22.59 -0.03
C SER A 237 -7.29 -22.94 -1.39
N GLN A 238 -8.04 -22.01 -2.00
CA GLN A 238 -8.61 -22.18 -3.34
C GLN A 238 -7.53 -22.38 -4.40
N ARG A 239 -6.47 -21.56 -4.39
CA ARG A 239 -5.33 -21.74 -5.32
C ARG A 239 -4.65 -23.09 -5.16
N ARG A 240 -4.48 -23.56 -3.92
CA ARG A 240 -3.91 -24.89 -3.63
C ARG A 240 -4.80 -26.01 -4.17
N ILE A 241 -6.11 -25.92 -3.96
CA ILE A 241 -7.08 -26.89 -4.49
C ILE A 241 -7.02 -26.91 -6.03
N ALA A 242 -7.01 -25.74 -6.67
CA ALA A 242 -6.92 -25.63 -8.13
C ALA A 242 -5.58 -26.13 -8.70
N ALA A 243 -4.48 -25.99 -7.95
CA ALA A 243 -3.16 -26.47 -8.35
C ALA A 243 -3.02 -28.01 -8.22
N GLY A 244 -3.76 -28.64 -7.30
CA GLY A 244 -3.69 -30.08 -7.03
C GLY A 244 -3.81 -30.96 -8.29
N PRO A 245 -4.87 -30.81 -9.11
CA PRO A 245 -5.04 -31.57 -10.35
C PRO A 245 -3.92 -31.34 -11.36
N ARG A 246 -3.39 -30.10 -11.46
CA ARG A 246 -2.29 -29.78 -12.38
C ARG A 246 -1.00 -30.48 -11.96
N VAL A 247 -0.72 -30.53 -10.66
CA VAL A 247 0.45 -31.25 -10.12
C VAL A 247 0.29 -32.75 -10.31
N ALA A 248 -0.90 -33.30 -10.09
CA ALA A 248 -1.18 -34.72 -10.34
C ALA A 248 -0.97 -35.09 -11.81
N ALA A 249 -1.55 -34.31 -12.74
CA ALA A 249 -1.39 -34.51 -14.18
C ALA A 249 0.07 -34.37 -14.63
N ALA A 250 0.81 -33.40 -14.07
CA ALA A 250 2.23 -33.23 -14.38
C ALA A 250 3.09 -34.42 -13.90
N ARG A 251 2.77 -34.98 -12.72
CA ARG A 251 3.44 -36.20 -12.22
C ARG A 251 3.16 -37.39 -13.10
N GLU A 252 1.89 -37.62 -13.43
CA GLU A 252 1.50 -38.73 -14.31
C GLU A 252 2.14 -38.61 -15.70
N ALA A 253 2.23 -37.40 -16.25
CA ALA A 253 2.93 -37.15 -17.50
C ALA A 253 4.44 -37.42 -17.39
N ALA A 254 5.07 -37.04 -16.27
CA ALA A 254 6.48 -37.32 -16.02
C ALA A 254 6.76 -38.83 -15.92
N ASP A 255 5.90 -39.57 -15.22
CA ASP A 255 5.99 -41.02 -15.10
C ASP A 255 5.86 -41.71 -16.47
N ARG A 256 4.89 -41.28 -17.29
CA ARG A 256 4.73 -41.76 -18.69
C ARG A 256 5.95 -41.45 -19.56
N ILE A 257 6.53 -40.27 -19.43
CA ILE A 257 7.76 -39.92 -20.17
C ILE A 257 8.93 -40.80 -19.72
N ALA A 258 9.07 -41.07 -18.43
CA ALA A 258 10.12 -41.95 -17.91
C ALA A 258 9.97 -43.37 -18.46
N GLU A 259 8.74 -43.90 -18.50
CA GLU A 259 8.45 -45.21 -19.07
C GLU A 259 8.78 -45.27 -20.57
N LEU A 260 8.31 -44.29 -21.36
CA LEU A 260 8.62 -44.22 -22.79
C LEU A 260 10.13 -44.08 -23.06
N THR A 261 10.83 -43.33 -22.21
CA THR A 261 12.30 -43.18 -22.32
C THR A 261 13.00 -44.51 -22.04
N ALA A 262 12.51 -45.31 -21.08
CA ALA A 262 13.05 -46.63 -20.80
C ALA A 262 12.80 -47.60 -21.98
N GLN A 263 11.57 -47.63 -22.50
CA GLN A 263 11.21 -48.42 -23.67
C GLN A 263 12.03 -48.04 -24.91
N GLN A 264 12.26 -46.74 -25.13
CA GLN A 264 13.11 -46.26 -26.21
C GLN A 264 14.54 -46.77 -26.08
N ARG A 265 15.13 -46.73 -24.88
CA ARG A 265 16.49 -47.24 -24.63
C ARG A 265 16.58 -48.74 -24.89
N GLU A 266 15.61 -49.51 -24.44
CA GLU A 266 15.54 -50.95 -24.69
C GLU A 266 15.43 -51.24 -26.20
N ALA A 267 14.52 -50.57 -26.89
CA ALA A 267 14.36 -50.71 -28.34
C ALA A 267 15.63 -50.32 -29.09
N GLN A 268 16.36 -49.28 -28.65
CA GLN A 268 17.64 -48.87 -29.23
C GLN A 268 18.73 -49.93 -29.04
N LEU A 269 18.80 -50.57 -27.86
CA LEU A 269 19.74 -51.66 -27.61
C LEU A 269 19.44 -52.88 -28.50
N VAL A 270 18.17 -53.25 -28.62
CA VAL A 270 17.74 -54.35 -29.50
C VAL A 270 18.05 -54.01 -30.97
N ALA A 271 17.75 -52.80 -31.42
CA ALA A 271 18.05 -52.36 -32.78
C ALA A 271 19.57 -52.35 -33.07
N ALA A 272 20.38 -51.89 -32.12
CA ALA A 272 21.84 -51.90 -32.24
C ALA A 272 22.40 -53.34 -32.32
N ALA A 273 21.89 -54.25 -31.49
CA ALA A 273 22.27 -55.67 -31.53
C ALA A 273 21.86 -56.35 -32.85
N ALA A 274 20.65 -56.05 -33.34
CA ALA A 274 20.17 -56.54 -34.64
C ALA A 274 21.01 -56.01 -35.79
N ALA A 275 21.36 -54.71 -35.79
CA ALA A 275 22.22 -54.11 -36.79
C ALA A 275 23.64 -54.72 -36.78
N ALA A 276 24.23 -54.94 -35.60
CA ALA A 276 25.52 -55.60 -35.46
C ALA A 276 25.49 -57.05 -35.98
N THR A 277 24.43 -57.79 -35.67
CA THR A 277 24.23 -59.16 -36.15
C THR A 277 24.08 -59.20 -37.67
N SER A 278 23.27 -58.30 -38.23
CA SER A 278 23.12 -58.17 -39.69
C SER A 278 24.45 -57.85 -40.37
N ALA A 279 25.22 -56.89 -39.83
CA ALA A 279 26.52 -56.53 -40.38
C ALA A 279 27.51 -57.71 -40.35
N ALA A 280 27.54 -58.46 -39.25
CA ALA A 280 28.37 -59.67 -39.12
C ALA A 280 27.93 -60.76 -40.10
N ALA A 281 26.62 -60.99 -40.26
CA ALA A 281 26.08 -61.95 -41.23
C ALA A 281 26.41 -61.56 -42.67
N THR A 282 26.28 -60.27 -43.02
CA THR A 282 26.69 -59.75 -44.33
C THR A 282 28.18 -59.93 -44.56
N ALA A 283 29.04 -59.59 -43.59
CA ALA A 283 30.48 -59.77 -43.70
C ALA A 283 30.86 -61.26 -43.88
N ALA A 284 30.24 -62.17 -43.12
CA ALA A 284 30.44 -63.60 -43.25
C ALA A 284 29.98 -64.15 -44.61
N HIS A 285 28.86 -63.64 -45.14
CA HIS A 285 28.37 -64.00 -46.46
C HIS A 285 29.33 -63.53 -47.57
N THR A 286 29.75 -62.26 -47.52
CA THR A 286 30.73 -61.71 -48.47
C THR A 286 32.05 -62.47 -48.41
N GLY A 287 32.56 -62.79 -47.21
CA GLY A 287 33.76 -63.61 -47.04
C GLY A 287 33.59 -65.01 -47.62
N ARG A 288 32.41 -65.63 -47.49
CA ARG A 288 32.13 -66.93 -48.13
C ARG A 288 32.13 -66.83 -49.65
N LEU A 289 31.56 -65.79 -50.23
CA LEU A 289 31.59 -65.58 -51.68
C LEU A 289 33.02 -65.38 -52.20
N GLN A 290 33.87 -64.67 -51.45
CA GLN A 290 35.29 -64.51 -51.78
C GLN A 290 36.02 -65.86 -51.75
N LEU A 291 35.80 -66.67 -50.71
CA LEU A 291 36.40 -68.01 -50.61
C LEU A 291 35.94 -68.94 -51.74
N LEU A 292 34.66 -68.87 -52.14
CA LEU A 292 34.17 -69.63 -53.30
C LEU A 292 34.87 -69.20 -54.58
N ALA A 293 35.00 -67.89 -54.82
CA ALA A 293 35.73 -67.38 -55.98
C ALA A 293 37.21 -67.79 -55.96
N GLU A 294 37.86 -67.82 -54.79
CA GLU A 294 39.22 -68.34 -54.64
C GLU A 294 39.33 -69.84 -54.91
N ILE A 295 38.36 -70.64 -54.44
CA ILE A 295 38.30 -72.07 -54.72
C ILE A 295 38.12 -72.30 -56.22
N ASP A 296 37.20 -71.59 -56.88
CA ASP A 296 36.97 -71.70 -58.32
C ASP A 296 38.22 -71.32 -59.11
N ALA A 297 38.90 -70.23 -58.74
CA ALA A 297 40.15 -69.82 -59.35
C ALA A 297 41.27 -70.87 -59.18
N ARG A 298 41.40 -71.45 -57.97
CA ARG A 298 42.38 -72.50 -57.69
C ARG A 298 42.04 -73.80 -58.44
N ALA A 299 40.77 -74.18 -58.52
CA ALA A 299 40.34 -75.35 -59.27
C ALA A 299 40.65 -75.19 -60.77
N GLY A 300 40.41 -73.99 -61.32
CA GLY A 300 40.81 -73.66 -62.69
C GLY A 300 42.33 -73.76 -62.90
N ALA A 301 43.13 -73.21 -61.99
CA ALA A 301 44.59 -73.30 -62.05
C ALA A 301 45.08 -74.77 -61.95
N VAL A 302 44.48 -75.59 -61.09
CA VAL A 302 44.80 -77.03 -60.98
C VAL A 302 44.50 -77.73 -62.31
N ALA A 303 43.32 -77.54 -62.88
CA ALA A 303 42.96 -78.14 -64.16
C ALA A 303 43.89 -77.71 -65.30
N GLU A 304 44.34 -76.44 -65.30
CA GLU A 304 45.34 -75.95 -66.25
C GLU A 304 46.70 -76.63 -66.04
N THR A 305 47.17 -76.77 -64.79
CA THR A 305 48.42 -77.47 -64.49
C THR A 305 48.36 -78.97 -64.81
N GLU A 306 47.22 -79.62 -64.59
CA GLU A 306 47.00 -81.03 -64.99
C GLU A 306 47.05 -81.16 -66.51
N ALA A 307 46.39 -80.27 -67.26
CA ALA A 307 46.46 -80.26 -68.71
C ALA A 307 47.89 -80.02 -69.22
N GLN A 308 48.66 -79.11 -68.59
CA GLN A 308 50.06 -78.88 -68.91
C GLN A 308 50.93 -80.11 -68.59
N ALA A 309 50.66 -80.81 -67.47
CA ALA A 309 51.35 -82.02 -67.09
C ALA A 309 51.08 -83.17 -68.06
N ASP A 310 49.83 -83.36 -68.49
CA ASP A 310 49.45 -84.34 -69.51
C ASP A 310 50.11 -84.05 -70.87
N GLN A 311 50.15 -82.78 -71.27
CA GLN A 311 50.86 -82.34 -72.48
C GLN A 311 52.37 -82.62 -72.37
N ALA A 312 52.99 -82.29 -71.24
CA ALA A 312 54.40 -82.55 -70.99
C ALA A 312 54.70 -84.06 -70.96
N ALA A 313 53.83 -84.87 -70.37
CA ALA A 313 53.94 -86.32 -70.35
C ALA A 313 53.83 -86.91 -71.76
N SER A 314 52.89 -86.44 -72.58
CA SER A 314 52.76 -86.83 -73.98
C SER A 314 54.00 -86.41 -74.80
N ALA A 315 54.50 -85.19 -74.60
CA ALA A 315 55.71 -84.72 -75.27
C ALA A 315 56.94 -85.54 -74.88
N HIS A 316 57.10 -85.85 -73.59
CA HIS A 316 58.16 -86.71 -73.08
C HIS A 316 58.06 -88.14 -73.63
N ALA A 317 56.85 -88.71 -73.71
CA ALA A 317 56.63 -90.02 -74.32
C ALA A 317 57.01 -90.04 -75.81
N SER A 318 56.65 -88.99 -76.57
CA SER A 318 57.06 -88.82 -77.97
C SER A 318 58.58 -88.72 -78.10
N ALA A 319 59.22 -87.84 -77.32
CA ALA A 319 60.66 -87.66 -77.34
C ALA A 319 61.41 -88.96 -76.95
N ARG A 320 60.88 -89.73 -76.00
CA ARG A 320 61.42 -91.04 -75.64
C ARG A 320 61.29 -92.05 -76.78
N ALA A 321 60.14 -92.12 -77.43
CA ALA A 321 59.94 -92.99 -78.59
C ALA A 321 60.88 -92.61 -79.76
N GLU A 322 61.09 -91.32 -79.99
CA GLU A 322 62.07 -90.80 -80.97
C GLU A 322 63.50 -91.17 -80.58
N ALA A 323 63.87 -91.03 -79.30
CA ALA A 323 65.17 -91.44 -78.79
C ALA A 323 65.39 -92.96 -78.95
N GLU A 324 64.42 -93.79 -78.58
CA GLU A 324 64.46 -95.24 -78.76
C GLU A 324 64.56 -95.62 -80.26
N ALA A 325 63.89 -94.89 -81.15
CA ALA A 325 64.01 -95.07 -82.60
C ALA A 325 65.41 -94.65 -83.12
N CYS A 326 65.95 -93.54 -82.62
CA CYS A 326 67.32 -93.10 -82.89
C CYS A 326 68.34 -94.13 -82.40
N ASP A 327 68.20 -94.64 -81.19
CA ASP A 327 69.05 -95.70 -80.64
C ASP A 327 68.96 -96.97 -81.48
N ALA A 328 67.76 -97.37 -81.91
CA ALA A 328 67.57 -98.53 -82.79
C ALA A 328 68.16 -98.33 -84.19
N THR A 329 68.19 -97.09 -84.71
CA THR A 329 68.88 -96.79 -85.98
C THR A 329 70.40 -96.73 -85.79
N LEU A 330 70.89 -96.21 -84.67
CA LEU A 330 72.31 -96.23 -84.30
C LEU A 330 72.81 -97.68 -84.11
N GLN A 331 72.03 -98.54 -83.45
CA GLN A 331 72.30 -99.98 -83.30
C GLN A 331 72.34 -100.69 -84.66
N ARG A 332 71.40 -100.39 -85.56
CA ARG A 332 71.44 -100.90 -86.93
C ARG A 332 72.66 -100.39 -87.70
N ALA A 333 73.01 -99.11 -87.57
CA ALA A 333 74.19 -98.54 -88.22
C ALA A 333 75.50 -99.12 -87.68
N THR A 334 75.59 -99.36 -86.36
CA THR A 334 76.74 -100.02 -85.72
C THR A 334 76.81 -101.50 -86.07
N GLN A 335 75.68 -102.21 -86.19
CA GLN A 335 75.64 -103.58 -86.73
C GLN A 335 76.09 -103.63 -88.20
N VAL A 336 75.65 -102.69 -89.04
CA VAL A 336 76.12 -102.58 -90.43
C VAL A 336 77.61 -102.25 -90.49
N LEU A 337 78.11 -101.37 -89.63
CA LEU A 337 79.55 -101.10 -89.49
C LEU A 337 80.33 -102.35 -89.02
N ALA A 338 79.82 -103.11 -88.06
CA ALA A 338 80.41 -104.35 -87.59
C ALA A 338 80.41 -105.44 -88.68
N ASP A 339 79.34 -105.54 -89.47
CA ASP A 339 79.25 -106.44 -90.64
C ASP A 339 80.21 -106.01 -91.76
N LEU A 340 80.38 -104.72 -91.99
CA LEU A 340 81.37 -104.19 -92.94
C LEU A 340 82.81 -104.41 -92.46
N GLN A 341 83.07 -104.29 -91.16
CA GLN A 341 84.36 -104.62 -90.54
C GLN A 341 84.65 -106.13 -90.62
N CYS A 342 83.64 -107.00 -90.42
CA CYS A 342 83.78 -108.45 -90.58
C CYS A 342 83.99 -108.88 -92.04
N ARG A 343 83.55 -108.08 -93.02
CA ARG A 343 83.75 -108.34 -94.47
C ARG A 343 85.01 -107.69 -95.05
N GLY A 344 85.73 -106.86 -94.28
CA GLY A 344 86.84 -106.04 -94.78
C GLY A 344 88.22 -106.27 -94.15
N GLY A 345 88.37 -107.12 -93.13
CA GLY A 345 89.66 -107.22 -92.43
C GLY A 345 89.92 -108.58 -91.79
N GLY A 346 90.72 -109.41 -92.45
CA GLY A 346 91.30 -110.61 -91.86
C GLY A 346 92.46 -110.30 -90.92
N GLY A 347 92.59 -111.13 -89.89
CA GLY A 347 93.84 -111.45 -89.20
C GLY A 347 94.25 -110.53 -88.04
N GLY A 348 94.39 -111.11 -86.86
CA GLY A 348 95.27 -110.55 -85.82
C GLY A 348 94.83 -110.76 -84.37
N GLY A 349 95.28 -111.87 -83.80
CA GLY A 349 95.65 -112.13 -82.40
C GLY A 349 95.35 -111.14 -81.26
N GLY A 350 94.87 -111.72 -80.15
CA GLY A 350 95.62 -111.66 -78.88
C GLY A 350 95.11 -110.75 -77.75
N GLY A 351 94.64 -111.38 -76.67
CA GLY A 351 95.20 -111.16 -75.33
C GLY A 351 94.53 -110.16 -74.36
N GLY A 352 94.09 -110.70 -73.20
CA GLY A 352 94.00 -110.04 -71.89
C GLY A 352 92.85 -109.03 -71.71
N GLY A 353 92.14 -108.91 -70.59
CA GLY A 353 92.37 -109.35 -69.21
C GLY A 353 91.99 -108.20 -68.26
N GLY A 354 91.12 -108.45 -67.27
CA GLY A 354 90.80 -107.57 -66.14
C GLY A 354 89.80 -106.44 -66.44
N GLY A 355 88.88 -106.02 -65.56
CA GLY A 355 88.65 -106.30 -64.15
C GLY A 355 88.14 -105.03 -63.45
N GLY A 356 87.08 -105.15 -62.63
CA GLY A 356 86.62 -104.16 -61.62
C GLY A 356 85.97 -102.89 -62.18
N GLY A 357 85.00 -102.23 -61.54
CA GLY A 357 84.47 -102.35 -60.19
C GLY A 357 84.00 -100.96 -59.71
N GLY A 358 82.98 -100.92 -58.85
CA GLY A 358 82.57 -99.74 -58.04
C GLY A 358 81.65 -98.75 -58.76
N GLY A 359 80.42 -98.49 -58.30
CA GLY A 359 80.07 -97.86 -57.01
C GLY A 359 79.79 -96.39 -57.32
N GLY A 360 78.68 -95.74 -56.95
CA GLY A 360 77.84 -95.80 -55.77
C GLY A 360 77.54 -94.35 -55.36
N GLY A 361 76.36 -94.10 -54.78
CA GLY A 361 75.96 -92.83 -54.15
C GLY A 361 75.23 -91.86 -55.08
N GLY A 362 74.09 -91.27 -54.75
CA GLY A 362 73.44 -91.10 -53.45
C GLY A 362 73.28 -89.61 -53.15
N GLY A 363 72.06 -89.20 -52.78
CA GLY A 363 71.80 -88.06 -51.91
C GLY A 363 71.54 -86.70 -52.59
N GLY A 364 70.42 -86.09 -52.20
CA GLY A 364 69.99 -84.74 -52.52
C GLY A 364 68.50 -84.58 -52.24
#